data_AF-A0A2V7X319-F1
#
_entry.id   AF-A0A2V7X319-F1
#
_cell.length_a   1.000
_cell.length_b   1.000
_cell.length_c   1.000
_cell.angle_alpha   90.00
_cell.angle_beta   90.00
_cell.angle_gamma   90.00
#
_symmetry.space_group_name_H-M   'P 1'
#
loop_
_entity.id
_entity.type
_entity.pdbx_description
1 polymer ?
#
loop_
_entity_poly.entity_id
_entity_poly.type
_entity_poly.pdbx_seq_one_letter_code
_entity_poly.pdbx_strand_id
1 'polypeptide(L)'
;MRRWPLRASATGGQSEAEPAKRRAPAPKRTPVPARTAAAAQPTEVRPSGRDATPAAEGPTSTRLVPVERLMELAGAGVTPDYVDGMAELGYPSLSWDQLIELRTQGVGPEYVRGLAQAGHPRLTPEQLVSLRTQGVSPDFVRGLAAEGLKDLSLSELLELRTQGVSPEYVRSLRAAGYTNLSVTDLLGARSNGVAAEDAVALRGMGYTDLSLGRLVGLRTMGVTAEYVRGLQAQGYKGLSAPMLIGLRSQGITVEYVRGLKELGYAGLAAGELIELRSHGVTPEFVRDLKDAGYDHLTTRELIDLRSHGIDPALLKRVKGRGERSR
;
A
#
# COMPACT_ATOMS: atom_id res chain seq x y z
N MET A 1 -5.46 25.22 -65.61
CA MET A 1 -6.38 24.16 -66.09
C MET A 1 -6.78 23.32 -64.88
N ARG A 2 -8.04 23.43 -64.44
CA ARG A 2 -9.10 22.38 -64.46
C ARG A 2 -8.84 21.27 -63.44
N ARG A 3 -9.77 20.78 -62.63
CA ARG A 3 -11.19 21.05 -62.29
C ARG A 3 -11.49 20.04 -61.17
N TRP A 4 -12.18 20.42 -60.09
CA TRP A 4 -12.97 19.47 -59.29
C TRP A 4 -14.28 19.18 -60.05
N PRO A 5 -14.99 18.03 -59.85
CA PRO A 5 -16.08 18.03 -58.85
C PRO A 5 -16.49 16.68 -58.16
N LEU A 6 -17.23 16.83 -57.04
CA LEU A 6 -18.40 16.07 -56.49
C LEU A 6 -18.22 14.62 -55.97
N ARG A 7 -18.55 14.26 -54.71
CA ARG A 7 -19.82 14.18 -53.91
C ARG A 7 -20.77 13.01 -54.25
N ALA A 8 -21.00 12.13 -53.26
CA ALA A 8 -22.28 11.55 -52.78
C ALA A 8 -21.95 10.61 -51.58
N SER A 9 -22.37 10.85 -50.33
CA SER A 9 -23.69 10.57 -49.70
C SER A 9 -24.05 9.07 -49.72
N ALA A 10 -24.65 8.42 -48.71
CA ALA A 10 -24.91 8.58 -47.28
C ALA A 10 -25.80 7.38 -46.88
N THR A 11 -25.52 6.68 -45.78
CA THR A 11 -26.43 5.87 -44.92
C THR A 11 -25.55 5.04 -43.96
N GLY A 12 -25.76 4.87 -42.66
CA GLY A 12 -26.88 5.12 -41.74
C GLY A 12 -26.90 3.98 -40.70
N GLY A 13 -26.94 4.29 -39.40
CA GLY A 13 -27.09 3.32 -38.28
C GLY A 13 -26.04 3.50 -37.19
N GLN A 14 -26.18 4.44 -36.25
CA GLN A 14 -26.89 4.32 -34.95
C GLN A 14 -26.33 3.24 -34.01
N SER A 15 -25.59 3.66 -32.97
CA SER A 15 -25.74 3.13 -31.60
C SER A 15 -25.13 4.13 -30.59
N GLU A 16 -26.04 4.89 -29.98
CA GLU A 16 -26.12 5.25 -28.56
C GLU A 16 -24.84 5.61 -27.77
N ALA A 17 -24.66 6.92 -27.57
CA ALA A 17 -23.85 7.50 -26.51
C ALA A 17 -24.75 7.87 -25.32
N GLU A 18 -24.46 7.31 -24.15
CA GLU A 18 -25.15 7.53 -22.88
C GLU A 18 -24.76 8.89 -22.25
N PRO A 19 -25.71 9.76 -21.83
CA PRO A 19 -25.40 11.07 -21.29
C PRO A 19 -25.23 11.10 -19.77
N ALA A 20 -24.26 11.91 -19.34
CA ALA A 20 -23.92 12.23 -17.96
C ALA A 20 -25.10 12.79 -17.14
N LYS A 21 -25.34 12.19 -15.97
CA LYS A 21 -26.33 12.63 -14.98
C LYS A 21 -25.89 13.92 -14.30
N ARG A 22 -26.58 15.03 -14.62
CA ARG A 22 -26.54 16.29 -13.87
C ARG A 22 -27.32 16.13 -12.56
N ARG A 23 -26.65 16.35 -11.43
CA ARG A 23 -27.25 16.49 -10.09
C ARG A 23 -27.72 17.92 -9.90
N ALA A 24 -29.00 18.10 -9.56
CA ALA A 24 -29.60 19.37 -9.16
C ALA A 24 -30.12 19.28 -7.69
N PRO A 25 -30.24 20.40 -6.97
CA PRO A 25 -30.14 20.47 -5.50
C PRO A 25 -31.44 20.22 -4.74
N ALA A 26 -31.30 19.81 -3.47
CA ALA A 26 -32.38 19.53 -2.53
C ALA A 26 -33.12 20.80 -2.04
N PRO A 27 -34.46 20.75 -1.84
CA PRO A 27 -35.24 21.89 -1.38
C PRO A 27 -35.17 22.09 0.15
N LYS A 28 -35.04 23.37 0.54
CA LYS A 28 -35.10 23.88 1.92
C LYS A 28 -36.52 23.73 2.48
N ARG A 29 -36.65 23.20 3.72
CA ARG A 29 -37.90 23.22 4.49
C ARG A 29 -37.87 24.37 5.50
N THR A 30 -38.90 25.20 5.43
CA THR A 30 -39.23 26.31 6.33
C THR A 30 -39.94 25.82 7.61
N PRO A 31 -39.93 26.60 8.72
CA PRO A 31 -40.45 26.21 10.04
C PRO A 31 -41.81 26.85 10.38
N VAL A 32 -42.67 26.16 11.16
CA VAL A 32 -43.89 26.71 11.80
C VAL A 32 -44.35 25.76 12.94
N PRO A 33 -45.12 26.18 13.98
CA PRO A 33 -44.88 27.20 14.99
C PRO A 33 -44.97 26.66 16.45
N ALA A 34 -44.67 27.53 17.42
CA ALA A 34 -44.94 27.32 18.84
C ALA A 34 -46.45 27.37 19.19
N ARG A 35 -46.87 26.61 20.21
CA ARG A 35 -48.13 26.87 20.95
C ARG A 35 -47.91 26.78 22.46
N THR A 36 -48.50 27.77 23.12
CA THR A 36 -48.37 28.25 24.49
C THR A 36 -49.27 27.50 25.50
N ALA A 37 -48.92 27.69 26.78
CA ALA A 37 -49.75 27.62 28.01
C ALA A 37 -50.16 26.21 28.50
N ALA A 38 -50.30 25.90 29.78
CA ALA A 38 -50.67 26.74 30.92
C ALA A 38 -50.20 26.14 32.26
N ALA A 39 -50.22 27.00 33.28
CA ALA A 39 -49.82 26.80 34.66
C ALA A 39 -50.75 25.92 35.50
N ALA A 40 -50.19 25.30 36.55
CA ALA A 40 -50.83 25.07 37.84
C ALA A 40 -49.78 24.78 38.93
N GLN A 41 -49.48 25.78 39.75
CA GLN A 41 -49.15 25.62 41.18
C GLN A 41 -50.44 25.97 41.97
N PRO A 42 -50.59 25.79 43.30
CA PRO A 42 -49.58 25.52 44.34
C PRO A 42 -50.03 24.58 45.47
N THR A 43 -49.10 24.16 46.35
CA THR A 43 -49.43 24.08 47.78
C THR A 43 -48.18 24.35 48.63
N GLU A 44 -48.22 25.50 49.29
CA GLU A 44 -47.30 25.91 50.36
C GLU A 44 -47.47 25.01 51.59
N VAL A 45 -46.36 24.78 52.31
CA VAL A 45 -46.37 24.80 53.78
C VAL A 45 -45.31 25.80 54.23
N ARG A 46 -45.77 26.77 55.02
CA ARG A 46 -45.06 27.97 55.53
C ARG A 46 -44.67 27.75 57.01
N PRO A 47 -44.09 28.72 57.75
CA PRO A 47 -42.64 28.95 57.91
C PRO A 47 -42.19 28.96 59.40
N SER A 48 -40.87 29.03 59.65
CA SER A 48 -40.24 29.77 60.77
C SER A 48 -38.73 29.71 60.52
N GLY A 49 -37.96 30.77 60.25
CA GLY A 49 -38.05 32.15 60.67
C GLY A 49 -36.81 32.45 61.52
N ARG A 50 -35.77 33.05 60.91
CA ARG A 50 -34.90 34.10 61.49
C ARG A 50 -33.81 34.52 60.52
N ASP A 51 -33.77 35.83 60.31
CA ASP A 51 -32.77 36.60 59.59
C ASP A 51 -31.33 36.29 60.03
N ALA A 52 -30.43 36.24 59.05
CA ALA A 52 -29.20 37.02 59.04
C ALA A 52 -28.41 36.70 57.77
N THR A 53 -28.33 37.64 56.83
CA THR A 53 -27.09 37.84 56.05
C THR A 53 -26.27 38.82 56.89
N PRO A 54 -24.98 38.59 57.16
CA PRO A 54 -23.93 38.78 56.14
C PRO A 54 -22.85 37.68 56.25
N ALA A 55 -22.04 37.37 55.25
CA ALA A 55 -20.91 38.17 54.82
C ALA A 55 -20.09 37.26 53.87
N ALA A 56 -19.59 37.83 52.79
CA ALA A 56 -18.17 37.94 52.51
C ALA A 56 -17.46 36.65 52.09
N GLU A 57 -16.98 36.72 50.85
CA GLU A 57 -15.89 35.93 50.28
C GLU A 57 -14.74 35.74 51.29
N GLY A 58 -14.22 34.51 51.34
CA GLY A 58 -13.05 34.10 52.09
C GLY A 58 -12.43 32.87 51.42
N PRO A 59 -11.11 32.65 51.58
CA PRO A 59 -10.16 32.57 50.47
C PRO A 59 -10.12 31.21 49.79
N THR A 60 -9.61 31.21 48.56
CA THR A 60 -9.14 30.06 47.81
C THR A 60 -8.31 29.14 48.70
N SER A 61 -8.95 28.13 49.29
CA SER A 61 -8.24 26.98 49.85
C SER A 61 -7.45 26.38 48.70
N THR A 62 -6.13 26.52 48.74
CA THR A 62 -5.21 25.69 47.98
C THR A 62 -5.61 24.26 48.25
N ARG A 63 -6.36 23.64 47.34
CA ARG A 63 -6.77 22.23 47.45
C ARG A 63 -5.48 21.44 47.35
N LEU A 64 -4.87 21.17 48.50
CA LEU A 64 -3.68 20.34 48.59
C LEU A 64 -4.01 19.00 47.94
N VAL A 65 -3.16 18.57 47.01
CA VAL A 65 -3.30 17.27 46.36
C VAL A 65 -3.15 16.20 47.46
N PRO A 66 -4.10 15.27 47.62
CA PRO A 66 -3.99 14.21 48.63
C PRO A 66 -2.69 13.42 48.49
N VAL A 67 -2.10 12.99 49.60
CA VAL A 67 -0.80 12.31 49.62
C VAL A 67 -0.84 11.03 48.78
N GLU A 68 -1.94 10.29 48.82
CA GLU A 68 -2.17 9.10 48.01
C GLU A 68 -2.05 9.41 46.51
N ARG A 69 -2.57 10.56 46.09
CA ARG A 69 -2.50 10.99 44.70
C ARG A 69 -1.11 11.47 44.30
N LEU A 70 -0.35 12.07 45.22
CA LEU A 70 1.06 12.38 45.00
C LEU A 70 1.90 11.10 44.83
N MET A 71 1.60 10.06 45.60
CA MET A 71 2.25 8.75 45.45
C MET A 71 1.93 8.10 44.11
N GLU A 72 0.69 8.21 43.63
CA GLU A 72 0.28 7.72 42.31
C GLU A 72 1.01 8.45 41.17
N LEU A 73 1.08 9.78 41.24
CA LEU A 73 1.82 10.61 40.28
C LEU A 73 3.30 10.26 40.27
N ALA A 74 3.93 10.17 41.44
CA ALA A 74 5.33 9.79 41.58
C ALA A 74 5.59 8.36 41.05
N GLY A 75 4.69 7.42 41.35
CA GLY A 75 4.76 6.03 40.86
C GLY A 75 4.66 5.91 39.34
N ALA A 76 3.89 6.80 38.70
CA ALA A 76 3.82 6.92 37.25
C ALA A 76 4.99 7.71 36.64
N GLY A 77 5.89 8.27 37.46
CA GLY A 77 7.01 9.09 37.02
C GLY A 77 6.64 10.51 36.61
N VAL A 78 5.48 11.02 37.05
CA VAL A 78 5.04 12.40 36.87
C VAL A 78 5.73 13.27 37.92
N THR A 79 6.83 13.91 37.54
CA THR A 79 7.60 14.82 38.40
C THR A 79 7.15 16.28 38.22
N PRO A 80 7.43 17.19 39.18
CA PRO A 80 7.19 18.62 38.99
C PRO A 80 7.82 19.16 37.71
N ASP A 81 9.09 18.83 37.44
CA ASP A 81 9.79 19.21 36.20
C ASP A 81 9.06 18.73 34.93
N TYR A 82 8.41 17.56 34.98
CA TYR A 82 7.62 17.05 33.85
C TYR A 82 6.34 17.87 33.67
N VAL A 83 5.65 18.22 34.75
CA VAL A 83 4.43 19.06 34.71
C VAL A 83 4.77 20.44 34.16
N ASP A 84 5.83 21.07 34.68
CA ASP A 84 6.30 22.38 34.24
C ASP A 84 6.73 22.35 32.77
N GLY A 85 7.51 21.33 32.38
CA GLY A 85 7.94 21.15 30.99
C GLY A 85 6.77 20.94 30.02
N MET A 86 5.72 20.23 30.41
CA MET A 86 4.51 20.08 29.60
C MET A 86 3.70 21.39 29.54
N ALA A 87 3.63 22.14 30.64
CA ALA A 87 2.97 23.44 30.67
C ALA A 87 3.65 24.45 29.73
N GLU A 88 4.98 24.53 29.73
CA GLU A 88 5.78 25.37 28.83
C GLU A 88 5.58 25.01 27.35
N LEU A 89 5.33 23.74 27.05
CA LEU A 89 5.08 23.24 25.70
C LEU A 89 3.64 23.47 25.21
N GLY A 90 2.83 24.19 26.00
CA GLY A 90 1.47 24.58 25.64
C GLY A 90 0.37 23.70 26.24
N TYR A 91 0.68 22.89 27.25
CA TYR A 91 -0.28 22.04 27.95
C TYR A 91 -0.44 22.40 29.45
N PRO A 92 -0.79 23.65 29.80
CA PRO A 92 -0.82 24.12 31.19
C PRO A 92 -1.98 23.56 32.01
N SER A 93 -2.97 22.95 31.37
CA SER A 93 -4.24 22.53 31.99
C SER A 93 -4.51 21.03 31.86
N LEU A 94 -3.47 20.20 31.84
CA LEU A 94 -3.64 18.74 31.82
C LEU A 94 -4.14 18.26 33.18
N SER A 95 -5.11 17.33 33.16
CA SER A 95 -5.52 16.65 34.38
C SER A 95 -4.40 15.73 34.89
N TRP A 96 -4.44 15.41 36.18
CA TRP A 96 -3.51 14.44 36.74
C TRP A 96 -3.56 13.08 36.03
N ASP A 97 -4.76 12.63 35.63
CA ASP A 97 -4.93 11.38 34.88
C ASP A 97 -4.27 11.46 33.49
N GLN A 98 -4.44 12.58 32.79
CA GLN A 98 -3.81 12.80 31.47
C GLN A 98 -2.28 12.84 31.59
N LEU A 99 -1.74 13.46 32.64
CA LEU A 99 -0.28 13.49 32.87
C LEU A 99 0.28 12.08 33.12
N ILE A 100 -0.43 11.27 33.90
CA ILE A 100 -0.10 9.86 34.15
C ILE A 100 -0.18 9.06 32.84
N GLU A 101 -1.26 9.20 32.07
CA GLU A 101 -1.43 8.52 30.79
C GLU A 101 -0.29 8.87 29.82
N LEU A 102 -0.03 10.16 29.59
CA LEU A 102 1.06 10.60 28.72
C LEU A 102 2.41 10.00 29.16
N ARG A 103 2.70 10.10 30.46
CA ARG A 103 3.98 9.64 31.00
C ARG A 103 4.16 8.13 30.89
N THR A 104 3.11 7.36 31.22
CA THR A 104 3.12 5.89 31.14
C THR A 104 3.25 5.38 29.71
N GLN A 105 2.70 6.10 28.74
CA GLN A 105 2.88 5.82 27.31
C GLN A 105 4.22 6.35 26.76
N GLY A 106 5.09 6.89 27.61
CA GLY A 106 6.41 7.37 27.24
C GLY A 106 6.41 8.68 26.47
N VAL A 107 5.34 9.48 26.57
CA VAL A 107 5.28 10.85 26.06
C VAL A 107 5.95 11.77 27.08
N GLY A 108 7.04 12.41 26.66
CA GLY A 108 7.82 13.34 27.49
C GLY A 108 7.94 14.73 26.85
N PRO A 109 8.36 15.75 27.62
CA PRO A 109 8.57 17.10 27.10
C PRO A 109 9.52 17.12 25.89
N GLU A 110 10.60 16.35 25.91
CA GLU A 110 11.54 16.24 24.78
C GLU A 110 10.88 15.67 23.51
N TYR A 111 9.99 14.69 23.67
CA TYR A 111 9.25 14.10 22.56
C TYR A 111 8.31 15.13 21.92
N VAL A 112 7.53 15.83 22.75
CA VAL A 112 6.60 16.88 22.32
C VAL A 112 7.34 18.04 21.65
N ARG A 113 8.43 18.52 22.25
CA ARG A 113 9.30 19.56 21.69
C ARG A 113 9.87 19.12 20.34
N GLY A 114 10.33 17.87 20.26
CA GLY A 114 10.87 17.30 19.03
C GLY A 114 9.86 17.26 17.88
N LEU A 115 8.60 16.89 18.15
CA LEU A 115 7.52 16.93 17.15
C LEU A 115 7.15 18.35 16.75
N ALA A 116 7.10 19.29 17.71
CA ALA A 116 6.85 20.68 17.42
C ALA A 116 7.92 21.28 16.50
N GLN A 117 9.21 21.00 16.76
CA GLN A 117 10.33 21.40 15.91
C GLN A 117 10.31 20.72 14.54
N ALA A 118 9.74 19.51 14.45
CA ALA A 118 9.58 18.78 13.20
C ALA A 118 8.39 19.26 12.35
N GLY A 119 7.70 20.33 12.76
CA GLY A 119 6.60 20.94 12.00
C GLY A 119 5.19 20.55 12.48
N HIS A 120 5.07 19.83 13.60
CA HIS A 120 3.78 19.45 14.19
C HIS A 120 3.56 20.12 15.55
N PRO A 121 3.44 21.45 15.62
CA PRO A 121 3.11 22.12 16.87
C PRO A 121 1.63 21.90 17.23
N ARG A 122 1.32 21.90 18.53
CA ARG A 122 -0.06 21.86 19.09
C ARG A 122 -0.84 20.58 18.77
N LEU A 123 -0.24 19.42 19.06
CA LEU A 123 -0.93 18.13 19.01
C LEU A 123 -1.81 17.95 20.25
N THR A 124 -2.93 17.23 20.17
CA THR A 124 -3.69 16.91 21.39
C THR A 124 -2.96 15.82 22.20
N PRO A 125 -3.22 15.70 23.52
CA PRO A 125 -2.68 14.62 24.33
C PRO A 125 -2.90 13.24 23.71
N GLU A 126 -4.10 12.98 23.20
CA GLU A 126 -4.49 11.71 22.58
C GLU A 126 -3.69 11.45 21.29
N GLN A 127 -3.43 12.50 20.50
CA GLN A 127 -2.59 12.40 19.29
C GLN A 127 -1.13 12.09 19.66
N LEU A 128 -0.58 12.71 20.71
CA LEU A 128 0.77 12.44 21.17
C LEU A 128 0.94 10.98 21.61
N VAL A 129 -0.03 10.46 22.37
CA VAL A 129 -0.09 9.05 22.78
C VAL A 129 -0.19 8.15 21.55
N SER A 130 -1.08 8.44 20.61
CA SER A 130 -1.27 7.65 19.39
C SER A 130 0.01 7.55 18.55
N LEU A 131 0.70 8.68 18.32
CA LEU A 131 1.98 8.70 17.61
C LEU A 131 3.04 7.87 18.35
N ARG A 132 3.13 8.04 19.66
CA ARG A 132 4.17 7.39 20.48
C ARG A 132 3.99 5.88 20.54
N THR A 133 2.75 5.43 20.75
CA THR A 133 2.38 4.00 20.82
C THR A 133 2.58 3.29 19.48
N GLN A 134 2.33 3.97 18.37
CA GLN A 134 2.61 3.47 17.01
C GLN A 134 4.08 3.64 16.60
N GLY A 135 4.94 4.11 17.51
CA GLY A 135 6.38 4.17 17.33
C GLY A 135 6.86 5.29 16.42
N VAL A 136 6.03 6.32 16.16
CA VAL A 136 6.48 7.54 15.48
C VAL A 136 7.37 8.32 16.45
N SER A 137 8.58 8.67 16.01
CA SER A 137 9.53 9.46 16.81
C SER A 137 9.82 10.81 16.14
N PRO A 138 10.28 11.82 16.90
CA PRO A 138 10.75 13.07 16.31
C PRO A 138 11.87 12.87 15.29
N ASP A 139 12.79 11.93 15.54
CA ASP A 139 13.86 11.58 14.60
C ASP A 139 13.31 10.98 13.30
N PHE A 140 12.27 10.15 13.39
CA PHE A 140 11.59 9.59 12.22
C PHE A 140 10.99 10.70 11.36
N VAL A 141 10.25 11.64 11.96
CA VAL A 141 9.64 12.77 11.23
C VAL A 141 10.72 13.65 10.58
N ARG A 142 11.77 14.01 11.33
CA ARG A 142 12.91 14.79 10.80
C ARG A 142 13.63 14.06 9.68
N GLY A 143 13.82 12.74 9.81
CA GLY A 143 14.42 11.90 8.79
C GLY A 143 13.62 11.93 7.49
N LEU A 144 12.30 11.75 7.56
CA LEU A 144 11.43 11.86 6.38
C LEU A 144 11.50 13.25 5.75
N ALA A 145 11.48 14.32 6.56
CA ALA A 145 11.60 15.69 6.09
C ALA A 145 12.95 15.97 5.39
N ALA A 146 14.05 15.38 5.89
CA ALA A 146 15.37 15.45 5.27
C ALA A 146 15.41 14.73 3.91
N GLU A 147 14.66 13.62 3.78
CA GLU A 147 14.44 12.92 2.52
C GLU A 147 13.39 13.60 1.62
N GLY A 148 12.96 14.82 1.94
CA GLY A 148 12.09 15.66 1.11
C GLY A 148 10.59 15.42 1.30
N LEU A 149 10.20 14.49 2.17
CA LEU A 149 8.80 14.27 2.55
C LEU A 149 8.41 15.26 3.66
N LYS A 150 8.07 16.47 3.25
CA LYS A 150 7.63 17.56 4.14
C LYS A 150 6.11 17.63 4.20
N ASP A 151 5.60 18.32 5.21
CA ASP A 151 4.17 18.64 5.36
C ASP A 151 3.25 17.40 5.46
N LEU A 152 3.77 16.30 6.01
CA LEU A 152 3.02 15.06 6.21
C LEU A 152 1.94 15.24 7.26
N SER A 153 0.73 14.80 6.98
CA SER A 153 -0.33 14.73 7.99
C SER A 153 0.00 13.67 9.06
N LEU A 154 -0.68 13.78 10.22
CA LEU A 154 -0.55 12.78 11.29
C LEU A 154 -0.90 11.37 10.80
N SER A 155 -1.96 11.25 9.98
CA SER A 155 -2.37 9.98 9.39
C SER A 155 -1.29 9.39 8.49
N GLU A 156 -0.66 10.21 7.64
CA GLU A 156 0.43 9.75 6.77
C GLU A 156 1.66 9.31 7.57
N LEU A 157 2.03 10.03 8.63
CA LEU A 157 3.13 9.61 9.51
C LEU A 157 2.87 8.25 10.15
N LEU A 158 1.64 8.04 10.64
CA LEU A 158 1.21 6.77 11.24
C LEU A 158 1.21 5.64 10.20
N GLU A 159 0.67 5.89 9.00
CA GLU A 159 0.64 4.91 7.91
C GLU A 159 2.05 4.52 7.46
N LEU A 160 2.92 5.50 7.22
CA LEU A 160 4.32 5.27 6.85
C LEU A 160 5.03 4.44 7.90
N ARG A 161 4.86 4.79 9.18
CA ARG A 161 5.51 4.07 10.28
C ARG A 161 5.00 2.64 10.41
N THR A 162 3.68 2.46 10.37
CA THR A 162 3.03 1.15 10.52
C THR A 162 3.36 0.21 9.37
N GLN A 163 3.47 0.74 8.14
CA GLN A 163 3.88 -0.03 6.97
C GLN A 163 5.41 -0.23 6.90
N GLY A 164 6.17 0.31 7.85
CA GLY A 164 7.61 0.13 7.93
C GLY A 164 8.39 0.90 6.86
N VAL A 165 7.84 2.01 6.36
CA VAL A 165 8.57 2.97 5.52
C VAL A 165 9.46 3.80 6.42
N SER A 166 10.79 3.61 6.33
CA SER A 166 11.78 4.37 7.11
C SER A 166 12.47 5.45 6.27
N PRO A 167 13.07 6.49 6.89
CA PRO A 167 13.90 7.46 6.19
C PRO A 167 15.02 6.80 5.37
N GLU A 168 15.65 5.74 5.89
CA GLU A 168 16.70 4.99 5.20
C GLU A 168 16.16 4.30 3.94
N TYR A 169 14.94 3.75 4.01
CA TYR A 169 14.28 3.17 2.86
C TYR A 169 14.00 4.22 1.78
N VAL A 170 13.45 5.39 2.16
CA VAL A 170 13.23 6.50 1.22
C VAL A 170 14.54 6.94 0.57
N ARG A 171 15.60 7.11 1.37
CA ARG A 171 16.94 7.45 0.87
C ARG A 171 17.45 6.42 -0.13
N SER A 172 17.28 5.13 0.16
CA SER A 172 17.73 4.05 -0.73
C SER A 172 17.04 4.10 -2.10
N LEU A 173 15.73 4.36 -2.12
CA LEU A 173 14.99 4.54 -3.38
C LEU A 173 15.44 5.79 -4.13
N ARG A 174 15.69 6.89 -3.43
CA ARG A 174 16.24 8.11 -4.04
C ARG A 174 17.62 7.88 -4.64
N ALA A 175 18.49 7.16 -3.94
CA ALA A 175 19.80 6.76 -4.44
C ALA A 175 19.70 5.82 -5.66
N ALA A 176 18.66 4.99 -5.71
CA ALA A 176 18.31 4.20 -6.90
C ALA A 176 17.71 5.04 -8.04
N GLY A 177 17.56 6.36 -7.88
CA GLY A 177 17.11 7.29 -8.91
C GLY A 177 15.62 7.65 -8.86
N TYR A 178 14.89 7.23 -7.83
CA TYR A 178 13.50 7.64 -7.63
C TYR A 178 13.41 8.91 -6.79
N THR A 179 13.45 10.08 -7.43
CA THR A 179 13.52 11.37 -6.71
C THR A 179 12.16 11.99 -6.39
N ASN A 180 11.11 11.63 -7.12
CA ASN A 180 9.75 12.18 -6.97
C ASN A 180 8.82 11.11 -6.39
N LEU A 181 8.97 10.85 -5.09
CA LEU A 181 8.24 9.79 -4.39
C LEU A 181 7.03 10.39 -3.65
N SER A 182 5.82 9.94 -3.96
CA SER A 182 4.66 10.24 -3.14
C SER A 182 4.55 9.26 -1.96
N VAL A 183 3.80 9.64 -0.92
CA VAL A 183 3.48 8.75 0.21
C VAL A 183 2.81 7.47 -0.29
N THR A 184 1.85 7.59 -1.22
CA THR A 184 1.16 6.44 -1.83
C THR A 184 2.12 5.50 -2.54
N ASP A 185 3.10 6.03 -3.28
CA ASP A 185 4.09 5.21 -3.98
C ASP A 185 4.98 4.44 -2.98
N LEU A 186 5.41 5.10 -1.91
CA LEU A 186 6.24 4.49 -0.87
C LEU A 186 5.50 3.38 -0.13
N LEU A 187 4.25 3.62 0.25
CA LEU A 187 3.39 2.64 0.90
C LEU A 187 3.17 1.43 -0.03
N GLY A 188 2.84 1.67 -1.29
CA GLY A 188 2.63 0.61 -2.28
C GLY A 188 3.90 -0.20 -2.54
N ALA A 189 5.05 0.46 -2.66
CA ALA A 189 6.34 -0.20 -2.81
C ALA A 189 6.65 -1.09 -1.61
N ARG A 190 6.50 -0.54 -0.40
CA ARG A 190 6.82 -1.25 0.84
C ARG A 190 5.88 -2.42 1.11
N SER A 191 4.57 -2.26 0.88
CA SER A 191 3.60 -3.35 1.11
C SER A 191 3.79 -4.53 0.15
N ASN A 192 4.33 -4.28 -1.05
CA ASN A 192 4.70 -5.31 -2.02
C ASN A 192 6.16 -5.78 -1.87
N GLY A 193 6.84 -5.29 -0.84
CA GLY A 193 8.19 -5.67 -0.45
C GLY A 193 9.31 -5.08 -1.32
N VAL A 194 9.03 -4.19 -2.28
CA VAL A 194 10.02 -3.66 -3.23
C VAL A 194 11.22 -3.08 -2.49
N ALA A 195 12.41 -3.57 -2.82
CA ALA A 195 13.67 -3.09 -2.26
C ALA A 195 14.42 -2.21 -3.28
N ALA A 196 15.24 -1.27 -2.81
CA ALA A 196 16.02 -0.42 -3.72
C ALA A 196 17.04 -1.24 -4.54
N GLU A 197 17.53 -2.33 -3.96
CA GLU A 197 18.43 -3.29 -4.58
C GLU A 197 17.81 -3.96 -5.81
N ASP A 198 16.50 -4.22 -5.80
CA ASP A 198 15.78 -4.76 -6.96
C ASP A 198 15.85 -3.79 -8.14
N ALA A 199 15.65 -2.49 -7.86
CA ALA A 199 15.70 -1.45 -8.87
C ALA A 199 17.11 -1.30 -9.46
N VAL A 200 18.14 -1.30 -8.60
CA VAL A 200 19.54 -1.23 -9.01
C VAL A 200 19.91 -2.44 -9.86
N ALA A 201 19.51 -3.65 -9.44
CA ALA A 201 19.78 -4.87 -10.19
C ALA A 201 19.10 -4.87 -11.57
N LEU A 202 17.83 -4.48 -11.64
CA LEU A 202 17.10 -4.38 -12.91
C LEU A 202 17.71 -3.32 -13.84
N ARG A 203 18.12 -2.16 -13.30
CA ARG A 203 18.85 -1.15 -14.07
C ARG A 203 20.14 -1.69 -14.66
N GLY A 204 20.92 -2.44 -13.88
CA GLY A 204 22.14 -3.11 -14.34
C GLY A 204 21.91 -4.16 -15.45
N MET A 205 20.69 -4.66 -15.58
CA MET A 205 20.27 -5.58 -16.64
C MET A 205 19.67 -4.87 -17.87
N GLY A 206 19.70 -3.54 -17.91
CA GLY A 206 19.22 -2.71 -19.02
C GLY A 206 17.83 -2.11 -18.82
N TYR A 207 17.20 -2.27 -17.65
CA TYR A 207 15.90 -1.69 -17.34
C TYR A 207 16.06 -0.34 -16.62
N THR A 208 16.50 0.68 -17.35
CA THR A 208 16.91 1.98 -16.77
C THR A 208 15.73 2.86 -16.33
N ASP A 209 14.60 2.78 -17.04
CA ASP A 209 13.49 3.73 -16.94
C ASP A 209 12.22 3.09 -16.33
N LEU A 210 12.40 2.22 -15.34
CA LEU A 210 11.26 1.63 -14.62
C LEU A 210 10.71 2.62 -13.60
N SER A 211 9.43 2.97 -13.71
CA SER A 211 8.72 3.66 -12.64
C SER A 211 8.60 2.77 -11.39
N LEU A 212 8.44 3.38 -10.21
CA LEU A 212 8.28 2.62 -8.97
C LEU A 212 7.03 1.73 -9.01
N GLY A 213 5.92 2.23 -9.56
CA GLY A 213 4.72 1.42 -9.80
C GLY A 213 4.96 0.24 -10.75
N ARG A 214 5.86 0.38 -11.73
CA ARG A 214 6.25 -0.75 -12.59
C ARG A 214 7.08 -1.79 -11.84
N LEU A 215 7.98 -1.36 -10.95
CA LEU A 215 8.72 -2.27 -10.08
C LEU A 215 7.79 -3.06 -9.16
N VAL A 216 6.79 -2.38 -8.58
CA VAL A 216 5.74 -3.04 -7.79
C VAL A 216 5.07 -4.11 -8.63
N GLY A 217 4.58 -3.77 -9.83
CA GLY A 217 3.92 -4.73 -10.71
C GLY A 217 4.79 -5.94 -11.10
N LEU A 218 6.10 -5.72 -11.34
CA LEU A 218 7.05 -6.81 -11.60
C LEU A 218 7.17 -7.73 -10.38
N ARG A 219 7.36 -7.15 -9.19
CA ARG A 219 7.54 -7.90 -7.96
C ARG A 219 6.30 -8.67 -7.53
N THR A 220 5.11 -8.05 -7.60
CA THR A 220 3.82 -8.71 -7.33
C THR A 220 3.59 -9.93 -8.23
N MET A 221 4.11 -9.89 -9.46
CA MET A 221 4.02 -11.00 -10.42
C MET A 221 5.18 -12.01 -10.31
N GLY A 222 6.03 -11.90 -9.29
CA GLY A 222 7.17 -12.81 -9.09
C GLY A 222 8.29 -12.67 -10.13
N VAL A 223 8.37 -11.51 -10.79
CA VAL A 223 9.48 -11.16 -11.67
C VAL A 223 10.62 -10.57 -10.82
N THR A 224 11.50 -11.45 -10.33
CA THR A 224 12.68 -11.06 -9.54
C THR A 224 13.88 -10.75 -10.44
N ALA A 225 14.89 -10.04 -9.91
CA ALA A 225 16.13 -9.82 -10.64
C ALA A 225 16.84 -11.13 -11.01
N GLU A 226 16.75 -12.15 -10.15
CA GLU A 226 17.26 -13.50 -10.43
C GLU A 226 16.56 -14.15 -11.63
N TYR A 227 15.23 -14.06 -11.70
CA TYR A 227 14.47 -14.58 -12.84
C TYR A 227 14.87 -13.90 -14.15
N VAL A 228 14.98 -12.56 -14.15
CA VAL A 228 15.40 -11.80 -15.33
C VAL A 228 16.82 -12.19 -15.76
N ARG A 229 17.76 -12.32 -14.81
CA ARG A 229 19.13 -12.76 -15.09
C ARG A 229 19.16 -14.17 -15.68
N GLY A 230 18.34 -15.08 -15.15
CA GLY A 230 18.20 -16.44 -15.66
C GLY A 230 17.69 -16.48 -17.11
N LEU A 231 16.69 -15.66 -17.44
CA LEU A 231 16.21 -15.51 -18.81
C LEU A 231 17.29 -14.95 -19.74
N GLN A 232 18.01 -13.90 -19.31
CA GLN A 232 19.11 -13.33 -20.09
C GLN A 232 20.22 -14.35 -20.36
N ALA A 233 20.52 -15.23 -19.41
CA ALA A 233 21.48 -16.33 -19.58
C ALA A 233 21.00 -17.39 -20.57
N GLN A 234 19.69 -17.57 -20.73
CA GLN A 234 19.12 -18.43 -21.78
C GLN A 234 19.06 -17.75 -23.16
N GLY A 235 19.45 -16.48 -23.26
CA GLY A 235 19.47 -15.69 -24.51
C GLY A 235 18.35 -14.66 -24.63
N TYR A 236 17.41 -14.63 -23.68
CA TYR A 236 16.27 -13.70 -23.68
C TYR A 236 16.65 -12.35 -23.08
N LYS A 237 17.35 -11.53 -23.87
CA LYS A 237 17.77 -10.17 -23.50
C LYS A 237 16.80 -9.14 -24.06
N GLY A 238 16.64 -8.01 -23.37
CA GLY A 238 15.83 -6.88 -23.85
C GLY A 238 14.31 -7.11 -23.85
N LEU A 239 13.82 -8.11 -23.12
CA LEU A 239 12.37 -8.32 -22.97
C LEU A 239 11.74 -7.13 -22.26
N SER A 240 10.59 -6.64 -22.74
CA SER A 240 9.87 -5.56 -22.07
C SER A 240 9.32 -6.00 -20.71
N ALA A 241 9.13 -5.07 -19.78
CA ALA A 241 8.53 -5.38 -18.48
C ALA A 241 7.14 -6.05 -18.59
N PRO A 242 6.22 -5.63 -19.50
CA PRO A 242 4.99 -6.38 -19.77
C PRO A 242 5.24 -7.83 -20.21
N MET A 243 6.24 -8.08 -21.06
CA MET A 243 6.56 -9.44 -21.52
C MET A 243 7.10 -10.31 -20.39
N LEU A 244 7.98 -9.77 -19.53
CA LEU A 244 8.46 -10.48 -18.34
C LEU A 244 7.31 -10.90 -17.42
N ILE A 245 6.35 -10.00 -17.20
CA ILE A 245 5.13 -10.28 -16.44
C ILE A 245 4.32 -11.39 -17.13
N GLY A 246 4.11 -11.29 -18.44
CA GLY A 246 3.37 -12.29 -19.22
C GLY A 246 3.99 -13.69 -19.15
N LEU A 247 5.32 -13.79 -19.24
CA LEU A 247 6.04 -15.06 -19.08
C LEU A 247 5.80 -15.63 -17.67
N ARG A 248 5.95 -14.80 -16.62
CA ARG A 248 5.74 -15.26 -15.24
C ARG A 248 4.30 -15.67 -14.96
N SER A 249 3.33 -14.89 -15.42
CA SER A 249 1.91 -15.18 -15.19
C SER A 249 1.49 -16.51 -15.83
N GLN A 250 2.15 -16.91 -16.92
CA GLN A 250 1.91 -18.19 -17.61
C GLN A 250 2.73 -19.34 -17.02
N GLY A 251 3.48 -19.11 -15.93
CA GLY A 251 4.28 -20.14 -15.27
C GLY A 251 5.53 -20.54 -16.05
N ILE A 252 6.05 -19.65 -16.91
CA ILE A 252 7.35 -19.87 -17.57
C ILE A 252 8.47 -19.68 -16.53
N THR A 253 9.28 -20.72 -16.37
CA THR A 253 10.46 -20.72 -15.50
C THR A 253 11.73 -20.81 -16.33
N VAL A 254 12.87 -20.51 -15.71
CA VAL A 254 14.19 -20.64 -16.37
C VAL A 254 14.45 -22.10 -16.72
N GLU A 255 13.99 -23.02 -15.88
CA GLU A 255 14.06 -24.47 -16.04
C GLU A 255 13.20 -24.95 -17.22
N TYR A 256 11.99 -24.39 -17.38
CA TYR A 256 11.13 -24.68 -18.53
C TYR A 256 11.84 -24.32 -19.85
N VAL A 257 12.39 -23.10 -19.92
CA VAL A 257 13.13 -22.61 -21.09
C VAL A 257 14.37 -23.47 -21.35
N ARG A 258 15.14 -23.80 -20.31
CA ARG A 258 16.32 -24.67 -20.42
C ARG A 258 15.97 -26.07 -20.90
N GLY A 259 14.91 -26.67 -20.36
CA GLY A 259 14.47 -28.01 -20.73
C GLY A 259 14.06 -28.10 -22.20
N LEU A 260 13.30 -27.12 -22.70
CA LEU A 260 12.99 -27.04 -24.14
C LEU A 260 14.24 -26.90 -25.00
N LYS A 261 15.19 -26.05 -24.57
CA LYS A 261 16.47 -25.86 -25.26
C LYS A 261 17.30 -27.15 -25.34
N GLU A 262 17.40 -27.89 -24.23
CA GLU A 262 18.09 -29.20 -24.17
C GLU A 262 17.41 -30.25 -25.07
N LEU A 263 16.10 -30.14 -25.25
CA LEU A 263 15.32 -30.97 -26.17
C LEU A 263 15.36 -30.47 -27.62
N GLY A 264 16.24 -29.52 -27.95
CA GLY A 264 16.46 -29.04 -29.32
C GLY A 264 15.57 -27.88 -29.75
N TYR A 265 14.69 -27.38 -28.88
CA TYR A 265 13.85 -26.21 -29.14
C TYR A 265 14.53 -24.93 -28.64
N ALA A 266 15.73 -24.66 -29.16
CA ALA A 266 16.49 -23.46 -28.85
C ALA A 266 16.00 -22.25 -29.67
N GLY A 267 16.12 -21.05 -29.10
CA GLY A 267 15.88 -19.80 -29.85
C GLY A 267 14.41 -19.45 -30.11
N LEU A 268 13.47 -20.13 -29.44
CA LEU A 268 12.04 -19.79 -29.50
C LEU A 268 11.79 -18.35 -29.07
N ALA A 269 10.88 -17.65 -29.74
CA ALA A 269 10.43 -16.33 -29.29
C ALA A 269 9.70 -16.44 -27.94
N ALA A 270 9.71 -15.37 -27.15
CA ALA A 270 9.02 -15.34 -25.85
C ALA A 270 7.51 -15.63 -25.96
N GLY A 271 6.89 -15.20 -27.06
CA GLY A 271 5.49 -15.51 -27.37
C GLY A 271 5.24 -17.01 -27.62
N GLU A 272 6.16 -17.69 -28.31
CA GLU A 272 6.05 -19.14 -28.56
C GLU A 272 6.18 -19.95 -27.27
N LEU A 273 7.05 -19.52 -26.34
CA LEU A 273 7.14 -20.14 -25.02
C LEU A 273 5.81 -20.05 -24.27
N ILE A 274 5.16 -18.88 -24.32
CA ILE A 274 3.83 -18.68 -23.74
C ILE A 274 2.82 -19.60 -24.41
N GLU A 275 2.79 -19.64 -25.74
CA GLU A 275 1.85 -20.45 -26.51
C GLU A 275 1.97 -21.95 -26.18
N LEU A 276 3.19 -22.49 -26.19
CA LEU A 276 3.46 -23.88 -25.80
C LEU A 276 2.94 -24.17 -24.39
N ARG A 277 3.27 -23.30 -23.43
CA ARG A 277 2.89 -23.49 -22.03
C ARG A 277 1.38 -23.38 -21.82
N SER A 278 0.71 -22.44 -22.48
CA SER A 278 -0.74 -22.25 -22.39
C SER A 278 -1.51 -23.45 -22.95
N HIS A 279 -0.94 -24.18 -23.91
CA HIS A 279 -1.49 -25.46 -24.41
C HIS A 279 -1.02 -26.68 -23.59
N GLY A 280 -0.29 -26.47 -22.50
CA GLY A 280 0.15 -27.53 -21.59
C GLY A 280 1.31 -28.37 -22.13
N VAL A 281 2.08 -27.86 -23.10
CA VAL A 281 3.31 -28.50 -23.58
C VAL A 281 4.42 -28.28 -22.55
N THR A 282 4.96 -29.38 -22.00
CA THR A 282 6.06 -29.37 -21.03
C THR A 282 7.32 -30.06 -21.58
N PRO A 283 8.53 -29.76 -21.06
CA PRO A 283 9.73 -30.49 -21.43
C PRO A 283 9.59 -32.01 -21.23
N GLU A 284 8.87 -32.46 -20.20
CA GLU A 284 8.60 -33.88 -19.96
C GLU A 284 7.77 -34.49 -21.09
N PHE A 285 6.68 -33.82 -21.48
CA PHE A 285 5.86 -34.26 -22.61
C PHE A 285 6.67 -34.36 -23.91
N VAL A 286 7.52 -33.37 -24.18
CA VAL A 286 8.41 -33.38 -25.35
C VAL A 286 9.42 -34.54 -25.27
N ARG A 287 10.00 -34.82 -24.10
CA ARG A 287 10.93 -35.94 -23.89
C ARG A 287 10.24 -37.28 -24.12
N ASP A 288 9.04 -37.46 -23.61
CA ASP A 288 8.29 -38.70 -23.79
C ASP A 288 7.92 -38.98 -25.25
N LEU A 289 7.65 -37.92 -26.04
CA LEU A 289 7.44 -38.02 -27.49
C LEU A 289 8.72 -38.44 -28.21
N LYS A 290 9.86 -37.86 -27.84
CA LYS A 290 11.18 -38.29 -28.35
C LYS A 290 11.47 -39.74 -28.03
N ASP A 291 11.24 -40.17 -26.78
CA ASP A 291 11.41 -41.57 -26.35
C ASP A 291 10.47 -42.54 -27.09
N ALA A 292 9.33 -42.06 -27.62
CA ALA A 292 8.44 -42.83 -28.48
C ALA A 292 8.89 -42.87 -29.96
N GLY A 293 9.89 -42.06 -30.34
CA GLY A 293 10.48 -41.96 -31.67
C GLY A 293 9.96 -40.77 -32.50
N TYR A 294 9.37 -39.76 -31.87
CA TYR A 294 8.91 -38.53 -32.53
C TYR A 294 9.89 -37.37 -32.28
N ASP A 295 11.08 -37.44 -32.90
CA ASP A 295 12.21 -36.57 -32.58
C ASP A 295 12.26 -35.21 -33.29
N HIS A 296 11.40 -34.99 -34.29
CA HIS A 296 11.44 -33.83 -35.20
C HIS A 296 10.10 -33.10 -35.29
N LEU A 297 9.39 -33.00 -34.18
CA LEU A 297 8.14 -32.25 -34.13
C LEU A 297 8.41 -30.75 -34.11
N THR A 298 7.58 -29.99 -34.81
CA THR A 298 7.52 -28.53 -34.73
C THR A 298 6.78 -28.10 -33.46
N THR A 299 6.94 -26.84 -33.05
CA THR A 299 6.19 -26.26 -31.91
C THR A 299 4.68 -26.37 -32.11
N ARG A 300 4.20 -26.17 -33.34
CA ARG A 300 2.79 -26.34 -33.71
C ARG A 300 2.32 -27.78 -33.56
N GLU A 301 3.09 -28.76 -34.03
CA GLU A 301 2.71 -30.17 -33.88
C GLU A 301 2.70 -30.60 -32.41
N LEU A 302 3.62 -30.09 -31.58
CA LEU A 302 3.57 -30.31 -30.13
C LEU A 302 2.27 -29.78 -29.52
N ILE A 303 1.85 -28.57 -29.93
CA ILE A 303 0.59 -27.96 -29.49
C ILE A 303 -0.60 -28.79 -29.94
N ASP A 304 -0.64 -29.20 -31.21
CA ASP A 304 -1.75 -29.96 -31.79
C ASP A 304 -1.90 -31.32 -31.08
N LEU A 305 -0.80 -32.07 -30.92
CA LEU A 305 -0.81 -33.35 -30.20
C LEU A 305 -1.33 -33.19 -28.77
N ARG A 306 -0.85 -32.17 -28.04
CA ARG A 306 -1.25 -31.93 -26.66
C ARG A 306 -2.72 -31.50 -26.56
N SER A 307 -3.15 -30.61 -27.45
CA SER A 307 -4.53 -30.10 -27.50
C SER A 307 -5.54 -31.19 -27.83
N HIS A 308 -5.14 -32.20 -28.59
CA HIS A 308 -5.95 -33.38 -28.88
C HIS A 308 -5.85 -34.49 -27.82
N GLY A 309 -5.18 -34.23 -26.68
CA GLY A 309 -5.04 -35.20 -25.58
C GLY A 309 -4.22 -36.44 -25.94
N ILE A 310 -3.36 -36.35 -26.95
CA ILE A 310 -2.50 -37.45 -27.37
C ILE A 310 -1.38 -37.57 -26.35
N ASP A 311 -1.52 -38.53 -25.45
CA ASP A 311 -0.50 -38.84 -24.44
C ASP A 311 0.58 -39.77 -25.03
N PRO A 312 1.86 -39.59 -24.67
CA PRO A 312 2.95 -40.49 -25.08
C PRO A 312 2.69 -41.98 -24.79
N ALA A 313 1.94 -42.31 -23.73
CA ALA A 313 1.53 -43.67 -23.43
C ALA A 313 0.60 -44.26 -24.50
N LEU A 314 -0.29 -43.45 -25.08
CA LEU A 314 -1.13 -43.85 -26.21
C LEU A 314 -0.26 -44.15 -27.43
N LEU A 315 0.72 -43.28 -27.73
CA LEU A 315 1.61 -43.43 -28.87
C LEU A 315 2.49 -44.69 -28.75
N LYS A 316 3.05 -44.97 -27.57
CA LYS A 316 3.80 -46.22 -27.29
C LYS A 316 2.92 -47.46 -27.51
N ARG A 317 1.65 -47.43 -27.10
CA ARG A 317 0.69 -48.54 -27.30
C ARG A 317 0.34 -48.77 -28.77
N VAL A 318 0.14 -47.70 -29.54
CA VAL A 318 -0.18 -47.79 -30.97
C VAL A 318 1.03 -48.34 -31.75
N LYS A 319 2.23 -47.82 -31.49
CA LYS A 319 3.47 -48.31 -32.12
C LYS A 319 3.70 -49.81 -31.86
N GLY A 320 3.59 -50.23 -30.60
CA GLY A 320 3.75 -51.64 -30.24
C GLY A 320 2.67 -52.57 -30.83
N ARG A 321 1.52 -52.07 -31.31
CA ARG A 321 0.56 -52.88 -32.08
C ARG A 321 0.94 -52.96 -33.56
N GLY A 322 1.39 -51.86 -34.17
CA GLY A 322 1.83 -51.85 -35.57
C GLY A 322 3.05 -52.74 -35.83
N GLU A 323 3.99 -52.82 -34.88
CA GLU A 323 5.17 -53.68 -34.97
C GLU A 323 4.86 -55.18 -34.75
N ARG A 324 3.78 -55.52 -34.03
CA ARG A 324 3.34 -56.92 -33.83
C ARG A 324 2.46 -57.46 -34.96
N SER A 325 2.08 -56.62 -35.91
CA SER A 325 1.26 -56.99 -37.07
C SER A 325 2.05 -57.03 -38.37
N ARG A 326 3.38 -56.97 -38.31
CA ARG A 326 4.32 -57.22 -39.41
C ARG A 326 5.11 -58.49 -39.12
#